data_AF-K1GL35-F1
#
_entry.id   AF-K1GL35-F1
#
_cell.length_a   1.000
_cell.length_b   1.000
_cell.length_c   1.000
_cell.angle_alpha   90.00
_cell.angle_beta   90.00
_cell.angle_gamma   90.00
#
_symmetry.space_group_name_H-M   'P 1'
#
loop_
_entity.id
_entity.type
_entity.pdbx_description
1 polymer ?
#
loop_
_entity_poly.entity_id
_entity_poly.type
_entity_poly.pdbx_seq_one_letter_code
_entity_poly.pdbx_strand_id
1 'polypeptide(L)' 'MKLAFSCPKCRCRHCEEKSIILPEKKKNFIKIELNTYYAKTCLNCGYTEFYSAKIVDDETEKKCKDNAEPEGSY' A
#
# COMPACT_ATOMS: atom_id res chain seq x y z
N MET A 1 -11.33 -4.02 1.97
CA MET A 1 -11.02 -2.84 1.12
C MET A 1 -11.59 -3.01 -0.29
N LYS A 2 -12.09 -1.95 -0.98
CA LYS A 2 -12.67 -2.05 -2.35
C LYS A 2 -11.67 -1.77 -3.50
N LEU A 3 -10.36 -1.99 -3.28
CA LEU A 3 -9.39 -1.84 -4.37
C LEU A 3 -9.46 -3.06 -5.29
N ALA A 4 -9.41 -2.87 -6.61
CA ALA A 4 -9.24 -3.98 -7.54
C ALA A 4 -7.83 -4.57 -7.40
N PHE A 5 -7.67 -5.88 -7.59
CA PHE A 5 -6.37 -6.55 -7.56
C PHE A 5 -6.05 -7.14 -8.95
N SER A 6 -4.84 -6.90 -9.42
CA SER A 6 -4.27 -7.57 -10.59
C SER A 6 -2.77 -7.71 -10.38
N CYS A 7 -2.30 -8.94 -10.20
CA CYS A 7 -0.91 -9.18 -9.89
C CYS A 7 0.01 -8.61 -11.00
N PRO A 8 0.94 -7.69 -10.70
CA PRO A 8 1.81 -7.11 -11.71
C PRO A 8 2.80 -8.13 -12.30
N LYS A 9 3.11 -9.20 -11.55
CA LYS A 9 4.04 -10.26 -11.97
C LYS A 9 3.42 -11.29 -12.91
N CYS A 10 2.22 -11.79 -12.60
CA CYS A 10 1.60 -12.92 -13.33
C CYS A 10 0.18 -12.66 -13.84
N ARG A 11 -0.36 -11.45 -13.64
CA ARG A 11 -1.71 -11.02 -14.05
C ARG A 11 -2.88 -11.80 -13.42
N CYS A 12 -2.62 -12.71 -12.47
CA CYS A 12 -3.65 -13.36 -11.67
C CYS A 12 -4.47 -12.31 -10.89
N ARG A 13 -5.80 -12.50 -10.85
CA ARG A 13 -6.75 -11.63 -10.16
C ARG A 13 -7.22 -12.18 -8.81
N HIS A 14 -6.82 -13.41 -8.47
CA HIS A 14 -7.12 -14.02 -7.18
C HIS A 14 -6.03 -13.67 -6.17
N CYS A 15 -6.44 -13.12 -5.03
CA CYS A 15 -5.56 -12.79 -3.92
C CYS A 15 -6.21 -13.16 -2.58
N GLU A 16 -5.36 -13.37 -1.58
CA GLU A 16 -5.74 -13.30 -0.17
C GLU A 16 -5.60 -11.85 0.31
N GLU A 17 -6.58 -11.34 1.07
CA GLU A 17 -6.52 -10.03 1.73
C GLU A 17 -6.37 -10.22 3.24
N LYS A 18 -5.42 -9.52 3.87
CA LYS A 18 -5.20 -9.50 5.31
C LYS A 18 -4.99 -8.09 5.82
N SER A 19 -5.50 -7.80 7.01
CA SER A 19 -5.09 -6.61 7.76
C SER A 19 -3.87 -6.96 8.60
N ILE A 20 -2.83 -6.14 8.53
CA ILE A 20 -1.57 -6.34 9.26
C ILE A 20 -1.15 -5.05 9.97
N ILE A 21 -0.38 -5.19 11.04
CA ILE A 21 0.21 -4.06 11.76
C ILE A 21 1.71 -4.07 11.46
N LEU A 22 2.23 -2.98 10.88
CA LEU A 22 3.64 -2.82 10.56
C LEU A 22 4.26 -1.69 11.40
N PRO A 23 5.47 -1.90 11.97
CA PRO A 23 6.26 -0.83 12.55
C PRO A 23 6.87 0.04 11.45
N GLU A 24 6.61 1.34 11.51
CA GLU A 24 7.18 2.35 10.64
C GLU A 24 8.17 3.23 11.39
N LYS A 25 9.21 3.64 10.68
CA LYS A 25 10.15 4.66 11.14
C LYS A 25 9.92 5.94 10.34
N LYS A 26 9.60 7.03 11.03
CA LYS A 26 9.59 8.35 10.38
C LYS A 26 11.03 8.83 10.16
N LYS A 27 11.29 9.34 8.95
CA LYS A 27 12.56 9.97 8.60
C LYS A 27 12.83 11.09 9.63
N ASN A 28 14.03 11.12 10.20
CA ASN A 28 14.48 12.07 11.23
C ASN A 28 13.89 11.91 12.65
N PHE A 29 13.15 10.83 12.95
CA PHE A 29 12.68 10.54 14.31
C PHE A 29 13.16 9.16 14.80
N ILE A 30 13.47 9.07 16.10
CA ILE A 30 13.85 7.80 16.77
C ILE A 30 12.62 6.95 17.10
N LYS A 31 11.43 7.56 17.18
CA LYS A 31 10.18 6.86 17.52
C LYS A 31 9.72 5.94 16.38
N ILE A 32 9.35 4.72 16.75
CA ILE A 32 8.67 3.75 15.89
C ILE A 32 7.17 3.92 16.08
N GLU A 33 6.43 4.04 14.98
CA GLU A 33 4.98 4.10 14.97
C GLU A 33 4.42 2.75 14.48
N LEU A 34 3.36 2.24 15.11
CA LEU A 34 2.67 1.03 14.65
C LEU A 34 1.46 1.47 13.83
N ASN A 35 1.44 1.10 12.55
CA ASN A 35 0.36 1.48 11.63
C ASN A 35 -0.27 0.24 10.98
N THR A 36 -1.55 0.38 10.62
CA THR A 36 -2.33 -0.67 9.97
C THR A 36 -2.18 -0.59 8.45
N TYR A 37 -2.01 -1.75 7.84
CA TYR A 37 -1.92 -1.94 6.39
C TYR A 37 -2.87 -3.05 5.94
N TYR A 38 -3.36 -2.93 4.72
CA TYR A 38 -4.01 -4.00 3.99
C TYR A 38 -2.99 -4.66 3.07
N ALA A 39 -2.73 -5.95 3.28
CA ALA A 39 -1.87 -6.77 2.45
C ALA A 39 -2.73 -7.58 1.47
N LYS A 40 -2.37 -7.54 0.18
CA LYS A 40 -2.95 -8.41 -0.84
C LYS A 40 -1.88 -9.31 -1.43
N THR A 41 -2.02 -10.60 -1.20
CA THR A 41 -1.07 -11.61 -1.66
C THR A 41 -1.64 -12.42 -2.81
N CYS A 42 -0.96 -12.42 -3.95
CA CYS A 42 -1.33 -13.20 -5.12
C CYS A 42 -1.32 -14.70 -4.81
N LEU A 43 -2.45 -15.38 -5.02
CA LEU A 43 -2.57 -16.82 -4.77
C LEU A 43 -1.82 -17.69 -5.80
N ASN A 44 -1.33 -17.11 -6.90
CA ASN A 44 -0.57 -17.84 -7.91
C ASN A 44 0.96 -17.75 -7.70
N CYS A 45 1.49 -16.55 -7.41
CA CYS A 45 2.94 -16.33 -7.42
C CYS A 45 3.50 -15.70 -6.13
N GLY A 46 2.66 -15.48 -5.11
CA GLY A 46 3.07 -14.93 -3.81
C GLY A 46 3.42 -13.44 -3.79
N TYR A 47 3.37 -12.74 -4.93
CA TYR A 47 3.56 -11.29 -4.95
C TYR A 47 2.58 -10.61 -4.00
N THR A 48 3.09 -9.76 -3.12
CA THR A 48 2.29 -9.05 -2.11
C THR A 48 2.46 -7.55 -2.26
N GLU A 49 1.34 -6.84 -2.33
CA GLU A 49 1.30 -5.37 -2.25
C GLU A 49 0.66 -4.94 -0.92
N PHE A 50 1.12 -3.82 -0.37
CA PHE A 50 0.65 -3.25 0.89
C PHE A 50 0.02 -1.89 0.65
N TYR A 51 -1.14 -1.66 1.25
CA TYR A 51 -1.85 -0.39 1.22
C TYR A 51 -1.96 0.17 2.62
N SER A 52 -1.54 1.41 2.83
CA SER A 52 -1.71 2.08 4.13
C SER A 52 -3.20 2.28 4.42
N ALA A 53 -3.71 1.68 5.49
CA ALA A 53 -5.12 1.82 5.87
C ALA A 53 -5.46 3.30 6.13
N LYS A 54 -4.50 4.05 6.70
CA LYS A 54 -4.62 5.50 6.90
C LYS A 54 -4.90 6.28 5.63
N ILE A 55 -4.43 5.83 4.46
CA ILE A 55 -4.67 6.52 3.18
C ILE A 55 -5.95 6.02 2.53
N VAL A 56 -6.19 4.71 2.60
CA VAL A 56 -7.36 4.07 1.98
C VAL A 56 -8.66 4.45 2.67
N ASP A 57 -8.64 4.53 4.01
CA ASP A 57 -9.83 4.73 4.82
C ASP A 57 -10.07 6.21 5.15
N ASP A 58 -9.10 7.10 4.89
CA ASP A 58 -9.26 8.55 5.05
C ASP A 58 -10.10 9.10 3.88
N GLU A 59 -11.40 9.29 4.13
CA GLU A 59 -12.36 9.85 3.17
C GLU A 59 -12.15 11.36 2.89
N THR A 60 -11.19 12.01 3.54
CA THR A 60 -10.82 13.38 3.15
C THR A 60 -10.15 13.32 1.79
N GLU A 61 -10.75 13.94 0.76
CA GLU A 61 -10.24 14.02 -0.62
C GLU A 61 -8.84 14.67 -0.69
N LYS A 62 -7.80 13.96 -0.26
CA LYS A 62 -6.41 14.31 -0.56
C LYS A 62 -6.10 13.77 -1.95
N LYS A 63 -6.70 14.41 -2.95
CA LYS A 63 -6.24 14.24 -4.33
C LYS A 63 -4.77 14.65 -4.33
N CYS A 64 -3.88 13.77 -4.80
CA CYS A 64 -2.57 14.23 -5.24
C CYS A 64 -2.84 15.42 -6.17
N LYS A 65 -2.24 16.58 -5.90
CA LYS A 65 -2.27 17.67 -6.88
C LYS A 65 -1.69 17.07 -8.16
N ASP A 66 -2.39 17.21 -9.28
CA ASP A 66 -2.13 16.52 -10.56
C ASP A 66 -0.70 16.73 -11.14
N ASN A 67 0.17 17.47 -10.45
CA ASN A 67 1.52 17.85 -10.86
C ASN A 67 2.60 17.35 -9.89
N ALA A 68 2.52 16.11 -9.41
CA ALA A 68 3.70 15.49 -8.80
C ALA A 68 4.66 15.10 -9.93
N GLU A 69 5.61 15.98 -10.25
CA GLU A 69 6.73 15.62 -11.11
C GLU A 69 7.46 14.41 -10.50
N PRO A 70 7.75 13.35 -11.26
CA PRO A 70 8.51 12.23 -10.74
C PRO A 70 9.90 12.74 -10.36
N GLU A 71 10.18 12.81 -9.06
CA GLU A 71 11.54 13.07 -8.58
C GLU A 71 12.43 11.87 -8.94
N GLY A 72 13.22 12.03 -10.00
CA GLY A 72 14.41 11.24 -10.26
C GLY A 72 14.25 10.12 -11.29
N SER A 73 14.76 10.37 -12.49
CA SER A 73 15.41 9.33 -13.29
C SER A 73 16.77 9.02 -12.65
N TYR A 74 16.94 7.80 -12.12
CA TYR A 74 18.26 7.22 -11.81
C TYR A 74 18.71 6.34 -12.96
#